data_AF-A0A967VPH9-F1
#
_entry.id   AF-A0A967VPH9-F1
#
_cell.length_a   1.000
_cell.length_b   1.000
_cell.length_c   1.000
_cell.angle_alpha   90.00
_cell.angle_beta   90.00
_cell.angle_gamma   90.00
#
_symmetry.space_group_name_H-M   'P 1'
#
loop_
_entity.id
_entity.type
_entity.pdbx_description
1 polymer ?
#
loop_
_entity_poly.entity_id
_entity_poly.type
_entity_poly.pdbx_seq_one_letter_code
_entity_poly.pdbx_strand_id
1 'polypeptide(L)' 'MALPLPENVDSMWRATYGPYEPGPSLQEDLSVDVAIIGGGFTGLTTAYELRREDPG' A
#
# COMPACT_ATOMS: atom_id res chain seq x y z
N MET A 1 -31.17 -2.69 -16.65
CA MET A 1 -30.12 -1.79 -17.18
C MET A 1 -29.15 -1.51 -16.04
N ALA A 2 -27.84 -1.57 -16.28
CA ALA A 2 -26.84 -1.22 -15.27
C ALA A 2 -26.67 0.31 -15.21
N LEU A 3 -26.45 0.84 -14.01
CA LEU A 3 -26.12 2.26 -13.83
C LEU A 3 -24.74 2.56 -14.44
N PRO A 4 -24.54 3.77 -14.99
CA PRO A 4 -23.22 4.19 -15.45
C PRO A 4 -22.25 4.24 -14.26
N LEU A 5 -21.04 3.74 -14.45
CA LEU A 5 -19.98 3.85 -13.45
C LEU A 5 -19.47 5.30 -13.38
N PRO A 6 -19.05 5.77 -12.20
CA PRO A 6 -18.44 7.09 -12.07
C PRO A 6 -17.17 7.21 -12.91
N GLU A 7 -16.94 8.39 -13.49
CA GLU A 7 -15.76 8.68 -14.33
C GLU A 7 -14.45 8.56 -13.55
N ASN A 8 -14.47 8.81 -12.25
CA ASN A 8 -13.35 8.62 -11.35
C ASN A 8 -13.68 7.51 -10.34
N VAL A 9 -12.87 6.44 -10.37
CA VAL A 9 -12.93 5.27 -9.50
C VAL A 9 -11.91 5.33 -8.35
N ASP A 10 -11.42 6.53 -8.03
CA ASP A 10 -10.54 6.73 -6.88
C ASP A 10 -11.20 6.22 -5.60
N SER A 11 -10.45 5.43 -4.84
CA SER A 11 -10.86 5.07 -3.49
C SER A 11 -10.97 6.33 -2.64
N MET A 12 -11.83 6.30 -1.61
CA MET A 12 -11.96 7.40 -0.64
C MET A 12 -10.58 7.89 -0.17
N TRP A 13 -9.66 6.97 0.12
CA TRP A 13 -8.30 7.28 0.56
C TRP A 13 -7.51 8.09 -0.46
N ARG A 14 -7.54 7.73 -1.75
CA ARG A 14 -6.85 8.49 -2.80
C ARG A 14 -7.49 9.86 -3.01
N ALA A 15 -8.81 9.93 -2.95
CA ALA A 15 -9.56 11.18 -3.12
C ALA A 15 -9.27 12.20 -2.00
N THR A 16 -9.01 11.74 -0.77
CA THR A 16 -8.78 12.64 0.39
C THR A 16 -7.33 12.86 0.78
N TYR A 17 -6.38 12.08 0.25
CA TYR A 17 -4.96 12.16 0.62
C TYR A 17 -4.27 13.44 0.11
N GLY A 18 -4.65 13.92 -1.08
CA GLY A 18 -3.96 15.00 -1.78
C GLY A 18 -3.00 14.47 -2.87
N PRO A 19 -2.06 15.30 -3.37
CA PRO A 19 -1.09 14.89 -4.38
C PRO A 19 -0.31 13.65 -3.93
N TYR A 20 -0.34 12.60 -4.76
CA TYR A 20 0.36 11.35 -4.50
C TYR A 20 1.66 11.31 -5.30
N GLU A 21 2.78 11.24 -4.59
CA GLU A 21 4.09 10.93 -5.16
C GLU A 21 4.43 9.47 -4.81
N PRO A 22 4.68 8.60 -5.79
CA PRO A 22 5.14 7.26 -5.53
C PRO A 22 6.48 7.26 -4.78
N GLY A 23 6.65 6.32 -3.85
CA GLY A 23 7.96 6.06 -3.26
C GLY A 23 8.96 5.53 -4.30
N PRO A 24 10.27 5.59 -4.02
CA PRO A 24 11.28 5.07 -4.92
C PRO A 24 11.05 3.57 -5.18
N SER A 25 11.18 3.16 -6.44
CA SER A 25 11.18 1.75 -6.79
C SER A 25 12.36 1.02 -6.15
N LEU A 26 12.19 -0.27 -5.92
CA LEU A 26 13.26 -1.16 -5.53
C LEU A 26 14.35 -1.18 -6.62
N GLN A 27 15.61 -0.99 -6.22
CA GLN A 27 16.75 -0.84 -7.14
C GLN A 27 17.56 -2.13 -7.33
N GLU A 28 17.34 -3.11 -6.46
CA GLU A 28 18.10 -4.36 -6.43
C GLU A 28 17.24 -5.49 -5.88
N ASP A 29 17.66 -6.73 -6.15
CA ASP A 29 17.02 -7.89 -5.55
C ASP A 29 17.38 -7.98 -4.06
N LEU A 30 16.40 -8.22 -3.20
CA LEU A 30 16.59 -8.36 -1.76
C LEU A 30 16.29 -9.79 -1.30
N SER A 31 17.14 -10.29 -0.41
CA SER A 31 16.84 -11.46 0.41
C SER A 31 16.34 -10.99 1.77
N VAL A 32 15.08 -11.31 2.09
CA VAL A 32 14.41 -10.90 3.33
C VAL A 32 13.70 -12.10 3.96
N ASP A 33 13.49 -12.05 5.26
CA ASP A 33 12.72 -13.09 5.96
C ASP A 33 11.25 -13.09 5.53
N VAL A 34 10.69 -11.89 5.32
CA VAL A 34 9.29 -11.69 4.90
C VAL A 34 9.20 -10.59 3.85
N ALA A 35 8.51 -10.90 2.74
CA ALA A 35 8.16 -9.92 1.70
C ALA A 35 6.64 -9.63 1.74
N ILE A 36 6.27 -8.35 1.74
CA ILE A 36 4.86 -7.91 1.76
C ILE A 36 4.48 -7.32 0.41
N ILE A 37 3.49 -7.90 -0.25
CA ILE A 37 2.98 -7.43 -1.55
C ILE A 37 1.74 -6.57 -1.34
N GLY A 38 1.90 -5.26 -1.52
CA GLY A 38 0.82 -4.25 -1.45
C GLY A 38 0.88 -3.37 -0.20
N GLY A 39 1.13 -2.07 -0.38
CA GLY A 39 1.22 -1.07 0.69
C GLY A 39 -0.12 -0.46 1.11
N GLY A 40 -1.18 -1.27 1.16
CA GLY A 40 -2.49 -0.85 1.67
C GLY A 40 -2.60 -0.97 3.20
N PHE A 41 -3.79 -0.74 3.75
CA PHE A 41 -4.05 -0.87 5.20
C PHE A 41 -3.52 -2.19 5.77
N THR A 42 -3.93 -3.32 5.19
CA THR A 42 -3.53 -4.64 5.67
C THR A 42 -2.01 -4.85 5.57
N GLY A 43 -1.38 -4.52 4.44
CA GLY A 43 0.06 -4.73 4.27
C GLY A 43 0.91 -3.87 5.21
N LEU A 44 0.53 -2.61 5.41
CA LEU A 44 1.22 -1.70 6.34
C LEU A 44 1.00 -2.11 7.79
N THR A 45 -0.21 -2.54 8.18
CA THR A 45 -0.46 -3.09 9.52
C THR A 45 0.36 -4.35 9.75
N THR A 46 0.43 -5.27 8.78
CA THR A 46 1.29 -6.46 8.89
C THR A 46 2.75 -6.08 9.08
N ALA A 47 3.29 -5.14 8.29
CA ALA A 47 4.67 -4.68 8.44
C ALA A 47 4.95 -4.09 9.83
N TYR A 48 4.01 -3.27 10.33
CA TYR A 48 4.09 -2.66 11.64
C TYR A 48 4.10 -3.70 12.77
N GLU A 49 3.18 -4.67 12.73
CA GLU A 49 3.08 -5.70 13.76
C GLU A 49 4.30 -6.64 13.76
N LEU A 50 4.79 -7.05 12.59
CA LEU A 50 6.04 -7.82 12.48
C LEU A 50 7.22 -7.07 13.12
N ARG A 51 7.35 -5.77 12.85
CA ARG A 51 8.40 -4.93 13.46
C ARG A 51 8.19 -4.72 14.96
N ARG A 52 6.96 -4.81 15.46
CA ARG A 52 6.66 -4.65 16.89
C ARG A 52 6.98 -5.91 17.68
N GLU A 53 6.75 -7.08 17.09
CA GLU A 53 7.08 -8.38 17.68
C GLU A 53 8.59 -8.67 17.64
N ASP A 54 9.27 -8.25 16.57
CA ASP A 54 10.73 -8.35 16.42
C ASP A 54 11.34 -7.01 15.95
N PRO A 55 11.61 -6.08 16.88
CA PRO A 55 12.06 -4.73 16.56
C PRO A 55 13.50 -4.63 16.07
N GLY A 56 14.31 -5.69 16.15
CA GLY A 56 15.75 -5.63 15.88
C GLY A 56 16.53 -4.80 16.89
#